data_AF-A0A521H2Y9-F1
#
_entry.id   AF-A0A521H2Y9-F1
#
_cell.length_a   1.000
_cell.length_b   1.000
_cell.length_c   1.000
_cell.angle_alpha   90.00
_cell.angle_beta   90.00
_cell.angle_gamma   90.00
#
_symmetry.space_group_name_H-M   'P 1'
#
loop_
_entity.id
_entity.type
_entity.pdbx_description
1 polymer ?
#
loop_
_entity_poly.entity_id
_entity_poly.type
_entity_poly.pdbx_seq_one_letter_code
_entity_poly.pdbx_strand_id
1 'polypeptide(L)'
;MSKKTSKKEPAGEAALASEPKASPPQELAATEPAATSRKRKTKEADPAPPAPTVPPSATLQDISKGYLGSLEEAGGSESTLFGYRMELKRAMAVLGADTNLSDLSPEVVAAYFTSDRVTKSRAGKRLAPRSVAKTKRVFRLALVWAGAAALVPEEEQPKRKRAAEPVAA
;
A
#
# COMPACT_ATOMS: atom_id res chain seq x y z
N MET A 1 -25.79 36.84 48.17
CA MET A 1 -25.05 38.12 48.15
C MET A 1 -24.05 38.04 46.99
N SER A 2 -24.43 38.25 45.73
CA SER A 2 -24.96 39.49 45.15
C SER A 2 -24.00 40.67 45.25
N LYS A 3 -23.11 40.82 44.26
CA LYS A 3 -22.82 42.13 43.65
C LYS A 3 -22.82 41.98 42.13
N LYS A 4 -23.49 42.93 41.47
CA LYS A 4 -23.92 42.94 40.07
C LYS A 4 -23.66 44.36 39.55
N THR A 5 -23.01 44.49 38.40
CA THR A 5 -23.08 45.64 37.46
C THR A 5 -22.27 45.25 36.22
N SER A 6 -22.88 45.16 35.02
CA SER A 6 -23.09 46.27 34.07
C SER A 6 -21.80 46.77 33.41
N LYS A 7 -21.75 47.11 32.11
CA LYS A 7 -22.77 47.24 31.04
C LYS A 7 -22.04 47.56 29.72
N LYS A 8 -22.79 47.56 28.60
CA LYS A 8 -22.53 48.32 27.34
C LYS A 8 -22.02 47.51 26.13
N GLU A 9 -22.99 47.03 25.34
CA GLU A 9 -22.90 47.08 23.87
C GLU A 9 -22.86 48.55 23.39
N PRO A 10 -22.46 48.81 22.14
CA PRO A 10 -23.51 49.12 21.17
C PRO A 10 -23.34 48.45 19.80
N ALA A 11 -24.45 48.39 19.06
CA ALA A 11 -24.54 47.92 17.68
C ALA A 11 -24.25 49.02 16.63
N GLY A 12 -24.19 48.62 15.36
CA GLY A 12 -24.02 49.44 14.16
C GLY A 12 -23.21 48.62 13.13
N GLU A 13 -23.79 47.91 12.15
CA GLU A 13 -24.73 48.28 11.06
C GLU A 13 -24.07 48.95 9.84
N ALA A 14 -24.55 48.54 8.66
CA ALA A 14 -24.32 49.06 7.30
C ALA A 14 -23.04 48.66 6.53
N ALA A 15 -23.28 47.87 5.46
CA ALA A 15 -22.77 48.01 4.08
C ALA A 15 -21.24 47.95 3.83
N LEU A 16 -20.74 47.27 2.79
CA LEU A 16 -21.09 47.49 1.37
C LEU A 16 -20.64 46.31 0.50
N ALA A 17 -21.38 46.01 -0.57
CA ALA A 17 -20.92 45.07 -1.61
C ALA A 17 -20.07 45.80 -2.66
N SER A 18 -19.00 45.17 -3.17
CA SER A 18 -18.28 45.62 -4.38
C SER A 18 -17.41 44.51 -4.97
N GLU A 19 -17.86 43.93 -6.10
CA GLU A 19 -16.94 43.45 -7.14
C GLU A 19 -16.47 44.66 -7.97
N PRO A 20 -15.32 44.57 -8.67
CA PRO A 20 -15.46 44.48 -10.13
C PRO A 20 -14.46 43.58 -10.89
N LYS A 21 -15.01 43.00 -11.97
CA LYS A 21 -14.42 42.44 -13.20
C LYS A 21 -12.98 42.79 -13.64
N ALA A 22 -12.27 41.72 -14.01
CA ALA A 22 -11.67 41.42 -15.34
C ALA A 22 -10.44 42.19 -15.94
N SER A 23 -9.28 41.52 -15.84
CA SER A 23 -8.39 41.10 -16.97
C SER A 23 -7.61 42.17 -17.80
N PRO A 24 -6.72 41.82 -18.78
CA PRO A 24 -5.24 41.88 -18.61
C PRO A 24 -4.59 42.75 -19.76
N PRO A 25 -3.28 42.70 -20.19
CA PRO A 25 -2.38 41.54 -20.45
C PRO A 25 -0.85 41.71 -20.17
N GLN A 26 -0.06 40.64 -20.42
CA GLN A 26 1.29 40.58 -21.08
C GLN A 26 2.53 41.39 -20.56
N GLU A 27 3.80 40.96 -20.73
CA GLU A 27 4.44 39.68 -21.13
C GLU A 27 5.96 39.70 -20.78
N LEU A 28 6.58 38.50 -20.81
CA LEU A 28 8.00 38.16 -21.01
C LEU A 28 8.94 38.02 -19.78
N ALA A 29 9.27 36.77 -19.45
CA ALA A 29 10.65 36.25 -19.42
C ALA A 29 10.63 34.73 -19.18
N ALA A 30 11.20 33.95 -20.11
CA ALA A 30 11.26 32.49 -19.99
C ALA A 30 12.32 32.02 -18.98
N THR A 31 12.05 30.92 -18.29
CA THR A 31 13.07 29.92 -17.91
C THR A 31 12.43 28.56 -17.53
N GLU A 32 11.87 27.89 -18.54
CA GLU A 32 12.20 26.47 -18.70
C GLU A 32 13.69 26.40 -19.13
N PRO A 33 14.47 25.35 -18.77
CA PRO A 33 14.00 23.96 -18.72
C PRO A 33 14.46 23.14 -17.51
N ALA A 34 13.71 22.07 -17.22
CA ALA A 34 14.25 20.71 -17.03
C ALA A 34 13.15 19.77 -16.51
N ALA A 35 12.13 19.52 -17.33
CA ALA A 35 11.36 18.28 -17.19
C ALA A 35 12.31 17.09 -17.42
N THR A 36 12.95 16.61 -16.35
CA THR A 36 13.81 15.43 -16.41
C THR A 36 12.91 14.23 -16.60
N SER A 37 12.57 13.97 -17.86
CA SER A 37 11.95 12.74 -18.33
C SER A 37 12.82 11.58 -17.90
N ARG A 38 12.57 11.05 -16.70
CA ARG A 38 13.14 9.80 -16.22
C ARG A 38 12.60 8.73 -17.13
N LYS A 39 13.34 8.51 -18.20
CA LYS A 39 13.25 7.43 -19.17
C LYS A 39 13.07 6.16 -18.36
N ARG A 40 11.83 5.71 -18.19
CA ARG A 40 11.56 4.38 -17.66
C ARG A 40 12.14 3.46 -18.71
N LYS A 41 13.36 2.95 -18.45
CA LYS A 41 13.77 1.71 -19.05
C LYS A 41 12.69 0.72 -18.63
N THR A 42 11.81 0.37 -19.56
CA THR A 42 11.19 -0.94 -19.60
C THR A 42 12.36 -1.91 -19.59
N LYS A 43 12.79 -2.31 -18.39
CA LYS A 43 13.55 -3.55 -18.27
C LYS A 43 12.59 -4.60 -18.80
N GLU A 44 13.07 -5.33 -19.80
CA GLU A 44 12.43 -6.51 -20.34
C GLU A 44 11.90 -7.36 -19.19
N ALA A 45 10.72 -7.95 -19.36
CA ALA A 45 10.17 -8.82 -18.33
C ALA A 45 11.07 -10.04 -18.20
N ASP A 46 11.97 -10.02 -17.22
CA ASP A 46 12.63 -11.22 -16.71
C ASP A 46 11.57 -12.30 -16.53
N PRO A 47 11.88 -13.56 -16.89
CA PRO A 47 10.90 -14.64 -16.90
C PRO A 47 10.19 -14.72 -15.56
N ALA A 48 8.88 -14.91 -15.60
CA ALA A 48 8.06 -14.99 -14.39
C ALA A 48 8.73 -15.95 -13.40
N PRO A 49 8.99 -15.52 -12.15
CA PRO A 49 9.68 -16.36 -11.18
C PRO A 49 8.92 -17.68 -11.04
N PRO A 50 9.62 -18.81 -10.80
CA PRO A 50 8.98 -20.11 -10.69
C PRO A 50 7.84 -20.02 -9.69
N ALA A 51 6.68 -20.57 -10.06
CA ALA A 51 5.49 -20.55 -9.22
C ALA A 51 5.88 -21.08 -7.83
N PRO A 52 5.61 -20.33 -6.75
CA PRO A 52 6.04 -20.73 -5.42
C PRO A 52 5.34 -22.02 -5.00
N THR A 53 5.85 -22.73 -4.00
CA THR A 53 5.10 -23.83 -3.37
C THR A 53 4.55 -23.32 -2.04
N VAL A 54 3.27 -22.96 -2.03
CA VAL A 54 2.57 -22.54 -0.80
C VAL A 54 1.56 -23.65 -0.48
N PRO A 55 1.72 -24.40 0.63
CA PRO A 55 0.77 -25.45 0.96
C PRO A 55 -0.63 -24.85 1.24
N PRO A 56 -1.72 -25.59 1.01
CA PRO A 56 -3.08 -25.09 1.26
C PRO A 56 -3.38 -24.82 2.74
N SER A 57 -2.55 -25.36 3.64
CA SER A 57 -2.50 -25.08 5.08
C SER A 57 -1.61 -23.88 5.47
N ALA A 58 -1.05 -23.15 4.50
CA ALA A 58 -0.22 -21.99 4.78
C ALA A 58 -1.02 -20.88 5.46
N THR A 59 -0.40 -20.30 6.49
CA THR A 59 -0.95 -19.15 7.21
C THR A 59 -0.75 -17.85 6.43
N LEU A 60 -1.51 -16.81 6.78
CA LEU A 60 -1.30 -15.47 6.24
C LEU A 60 0.12 -14.94 6.55
N GLN A 61 0.73 -15.37 7.65
CA GLN A 61 2.13 -15.07 7.98
C GLN A 61 3.10 -15.70 6.98
N ASP A 62 2.91 -16.96 6.60
CA ASP A 62 3.82 -17.67 5.70
C ASP A 62 3.72 -17.14 4.27
N ILE A 63 2.51 -16.84 3.82
CA ILE A 63 2.27 -16.13 2.55
C ILE A 63 2.92 -14.75 2.57
N SER A 64 2.82 -14.02 3.68
CA SER A 64 3.45 -12.71 3.81
C SER A 64 4.98 -12.80 3.76
N LYS A 65 5.60 -13.84 4.35
CA LYS A 65 7.05 -14.09 4.25
C LYS A 65 7.44 -14.43 2.82
N GLY A 66 6.78 -15.43 2.21
CA GLY A 66 7.13 -15.93 0.89
C GLY A 66 6.94 -14.89 -0.22
N TYR A 67 5.84 -14.13 -0.19
CA TYR A 67 5.62 -13.03 -1.14
C TYR A 67 6.73 -11.97 -1.03
N LEU A 68 7.13 -11.57 0.19
CA LEU A 68 8.22 -10.62 0.38
C LEU A 68 9.56 -11.20 -0.08
N GLY A 69 9.84 -12.48 0.18
CA GLY A 69 11.03 -13.17 -0.31
C GLY A 69 11.10 -13.20 -1.84
N SER A 70 10.00 -13.54 -2.52
CA SER A 70 9.97 -13.52 -3.99
C SER A 70 10.19 -12.13 -4.60
N LEU A 71 9.78 -11.06 -3.91
CA LEU A 71 10.06 -9.69 -4.31
C LEU A 71 11.53 -9.31 -4.08
N GLU A 72 12.16 -9.85 -3.04
CA GLU A 72 13.58 -9.66 -2.74
C GLU A 72 14.46 -10.37 -3.77
N GLU A 73 14.13 -11.63 -4.08
CA GLU A 73 14.75 -12.41 -5.17
C GLU A 73 14.58 -11.74 -6.55
N ALA A 74 13.42 -11.12 -6.82
CA ALA A 74 13.17 -10.34 -8.02
C ALA A 74 13.90 -8.97 -8.07
N GLY A 75 14.79 -8.67 -7.11
CA GLY A 75 15.56 -7.42 -7.05
C GLY A 75 14.76 -6.22 -6.53
N GLY A 76 13.70 -6.46 -5.75
CA GLY A 76 12.89 -5.42 -5.14
C GLY A 76 13.67 -4.61 -4.10
N SER A 77 13.63 -3.27 -4.21
CA SER A 77 14.35 -2.40 -3.29
C SER A 77 13.86 -2.53 -1.84
N GLU A 78 14.78 -2.40 -0.88
CA GLU A 78 14.48 -2.50 0.56
C GLU A 78 13.33 -1.57 0.99
N SER A 79 13.28 -0.33 0.47
CA SER A 79 12.18 0.61 0.73
C SER A 79 10.82 0.09 0.27
N THR A 80 10.78 -0.64 -0.85
CA THR A 80 9.56 -1.30 -1.36
C THR A 80 9.18 -2.49 -0.47
N LEU A 81 10.16 -3.34 -0.14
CA LEU A 81 9.96 -4.52 0.74
C LEU A 81 9.45 -4.09 2.13
N PHE A 82 10.10 -3.12 2.76
CA PHE A 82 9.63 -2.51 4.01
C PHE A 82 8.22 -1.94 3.86
N GLY A 83 8.00 -1.16 2.79
CA GLY A 83 6.71 -0.56 2.48
C GLY A 83 5.58 -1.58 2.30
N TYR A 84 5.86 -2.79 1.79
CA TYR A 84 4.89 -3.86 1.61
C TYR A 84 4.73 -4.69 2.89
N ARG A 85 5.82 -4.96 3.61
CA ARG A 85 5.85 -5.61 4.94
C ARG A 85 4.94 -4.89 5.94
N MET A 86 4.86 -3.56 5.88
CA MET A 86 3.93 -2.78 6.72
C MET A 86 2.45 -2.93 6.33
N GLU A 87 2.12 -3.07 5.04
CA GLU A 87 0.73 -3.33 4.61
C GLU A 87 0.29 -4.75 5.00
N LEU A 88 1.19 -5.73 4.91
CA LEU A 88 0.92 -7.12 5.28
C LEU A 88 0.81 -7.30 6.80
N LYS A 89 1.66 -6.63 7.59
CA LYS A 89 1.50 -6.55 9.05
C LYS A 89 0.15 -5.96 9.46
N ARG A 90 -0.38 -4.99 8.72
CA ARG A 90 -1.72 -4.44 8.95
C ARG A 90 -2.83 -5.46 8.65
N ALA A 91 -2.65 -6.30 7.64
CA ALA A 91 -3.59 -7.40 7.36
C ALA A 91 -3.58 -8.46 8.47
N MET A 92 -2.40 -8.96 8.86
CA MET A 92 -2.26 -9.93 9.96
C MET A 92 -2.81 -9.40 11.29
N ALA A 93 -2.68 -8.09 11.56
CA ALA A 93 -3.24 -7.45 12.76
C ALA A 93 -4.77 -7.29 12.76
N VAL A 94 -5.47 -7.66 11.68
CA VAL A 94 -6.94 -7.65 11.58
C VAL A 94 -7.49 -9.07 11.38
N LEU A 95 -6.87 -9.81 10.46
CA LEU A 95 -7.32 -11.13 10.05
C LEU A 95 -6.76 -12.27 10.90
N GLY A 96 -5.71 -12.01 11.69
CA GLY A 96 -4.87 -13.04 12.33
C GLY A 96 -3.61 -13.32 11.50
N ALA A 97 -2.49 -13.62 12.17
CA ALA A 97 -1.26 -14.05 11.51
C ALA A 97 -1.35 -15.54 11.10
N ASP A 98 -1.93 -16.34 12.00
CA ASP A 98 -2.07 -17.79 11.93
C ASP A 98 -3.28 -18.25 11.08
N THR A 99 -4.06 -17.31 10.54
CA THR A 99 -5.25 -17.59 9.73
C THR A 99 -4.86 -18.25 8.42
N ASN A 100 -5.44 -19.42 8.12
CA ASN A 100 -5.12 -20.19 6.92
C ASN A 100 -5.64 -19.48 5.66
N LEU A 101 -4.95 -19.68 4.54
CA LEU A 101 -5.43 -19.19 3.24
C LEU A 101 -6.83 -19.73 2.88
N SER A 102 -7.11 -20.98 3.25
CA SER A 102 -8.40 -21.64 3.02
C SER A 102 -9.57 -20.97 3.75
N ASP A 103 -9.32 -20.25 4.85
CA ASP A 103 -10.32 -19.54 5.64
C ASP A 103 -10.59 -18.11 5.11
N LEU A 104 -9.75 -17.61 4.18
CA LEU A 104 -9.85 -16.26 3.62
C LEU A 104 -10.86 -16.19 2.47
N SER A 105 -12.15 -16.22 2.81
CA SER A 105 -13.23 -16.03 1.84
C SER A 105 -13.22 -14.61 1.21
N PRO A 106 -13.79 -14.43 0.00
CA PRO A 106 -13.94 -13.10 -0.61
C PRO A 106 -14.67 -12.08 0.29
N GLU A 107 -15.60 -12.54 1.12
CA GLU A 107 -16.36 -11.72 2.07
C GLU A 107 -15.48 -11.23 3.22
N VAL A 108 -14.65 -12.11 3.79
CA VAL A 108 -13.66 -11.77 4.82
C VAL A 108 -12.66 -10.74 4.29
N VAL A 109 -12.20 -10.92 3.06
CA VAL A 109 -11.30 -9.96 2.37
C VAL A 109 -12.00 -8.61 2.10
N ALA A 110 -13.28 -8.62 1.71
CA ALA A 110 -14.06 -7.40 1.53
C ALA A 110 -14.27 -6.64 2.85
N ALA A 111 -14.58 -7.35 3.94
CA ALA A 111 -14.71 -6.78 5.28
C ALA A 111 -13.39 -6.17 5.79
N TYR A 112 -12.25 -6.85 5.57
CA TYR A 112 -10.93 -6.27 5.85
C TYR A 112 -10.72 -4.96 5.06
N PHE A 113 -11.08 -4.93 3.78
CA PHE A 113 -10.93 -3.76 2.92
C PHE A 113 -11.85 -2.56 3.27
N THR A 114 -12.91 -2.76 4.05
CA THR A 114 -13.74 -1.68 4.60
C THR A 114 -13.39 -1.33 6.04
N SER A 115 -12.64 -2.19 6.74
CA SER A 115 -12.26 -2.00 8.15
C SER A 115 -11.59 -0.66 8.46
N ASP A 116 -11.80 -0.17 9.69
CA ASP A 116 -11.17 1.04 10.21
C ASP A 116 -9.64 0.99 10.15
N ARG A 117 -9.05 -0.20 10.30
CA ARG A 117 -7.60 -0.40 10.19
C ARG A 117 -7.07 -0.12 8.78
N VAL A 118 -7.88 -0.30 7.73
CA VAL A 118 -7.51 0.04 6.34
C VAL A 118 -7.95 1.46 5.98
N THR A 119 -9.08 1.94 6.50
CA THR A 119 -9.71 3.21 6.06
C THR A 119 -9.41 4.42 6.95
N LYS A 120 -8.97 4.24 8.20
CA LYS A 120 -8.69 5.31 9.17
C LYS A 120 -7.25 5.26 9.70
N SER A 121 -6.77 6.39 10.20
CA SER A 121 -5.49 6.51 10.91
C SER A 121 -5.65 6.16 12.40
N ARG A 122 -4.54 6.11 13.15
CA ARG A 122 -4.58 5.92 14.62
C ARG A 122 -5.41 7.00 15.34
N ALA A 123 -5.55 8.19 14.75
CA ALA A 123 -6.36 9.29 15.27
C ALA A 123 -7.82 9.28 14.72
N GLY A 124 -8.29 8.18 14.15
CA GLY A 124 -9.65 8.03 13.60
C GLY A 124 -9.93 8.78 12.29
N LYS A 125 -9.07 9.71 11.88
CA LYS A 125 -9.21 10.45 10.60
C LYS A 125 -9.11 9.49 9.41
N ARG A 126 -9.99 9.64 8.41
CA ARG A 126 -9.93 8.87 7.15
C ARG A 126 -8.56 9.01 6.47
N LEU A 127 -8.02 7.90 5.99
CA LEU A 127 -6.78 7.87 5.21
C LEU A 127 -7.02 8.38 3.79
N ALA A 128 -5.95 8.91 3.17
CA ALA A 128 -5.99 9.33 1.77
C ALA A 128 -6.33 8.14 0.85
N PRO A 129 -7.15 8.32 -0.21
CA PRO A 129 -7.54 7.23 -1.11
C PRO A 129 -6.35 6.45 -1.69
N ARG A 130 -5.23 7.14 -1.99
CA ARG A 130 -3.98 6.52 -2.44
C ARG A 130 -3.40 5.52 -1.44
N SER A 131 -3.46 5.79 -0.15
CA SER A 131 -2.96 4.90 0.89
C SER A 131 -3.85 3.66 1.02
N VAL A 132 -5.17 3.87 1.04
CA VAL A 132 -6.17 2.77 1.05
C VAL A 132 -5.98 1.87 -0.18
N ALA A 133 -5.83 2.45 -1.37
CA ALA A 133 -5.59 1.72 -2.61
C ALA A 133 -4.28 0.92 -2.58
N LYS A 134 -3.20 1.47 -2.00
CA LYS A 134 -1.92 0.75 -1.81
C LYS A 134 -2.12 -0.47 -0.92
N THR A 135 -2.73 -0.34 0.26
CA THR A 135 -2.98 -1.46 1.18
C THR A 135 -3.77 -2.57 0.49
N LYS A 136 -4.86 -2.22 -0.21
CA LYS A 136 -5.68 -3.17 -0.98
C LYS A 136 -4.88 -3.85 -2.10
N ARG A 137 -4.05 -3.10 -2.82
CA ARG A 137 -3.20 -3.64 -3.90
C ARG A 137 -2.16 -4.63 -3.39
N VAL A 138 -1.40 -4.28 -2.35
CA VAL A 138 -0.35 -5.15 -1.81
C VAL A 138 -0.94 -6.45 -1.27
N PHE A 139 -2.07 -6.38 -0.56
CA PHE A 139 -2.74 -7.58 -0.05
C PHE A 139 -3.24 -8.48 -1.19
N ARG A 140 -3.86 -7.91 -2.25
CA ARG A 140 -4.25 -8.69 -3.44
C ARG A 140 -3.06 -9.32 -4.15
N LEU A 141 -1.93 -8.63 -4.27
CA LEU A 141 -0.74 -9.20 -4.90
C LEU A 141 -0.18 -10.38 -4.11
N ALA A 142 -0.18 -10.32 -2.77
CA ALA A 142 0.20 -11.44 -1.93
C ALA A 142 -0.75 -12.64 -2.07
N LEU A 143 -2.07 -12.40 -2.15
CA LEU A 143 -3.06 -13.46 -2.40
C LEU A 143 -2.95 -14.06 -3.80
N VAL A 144 -2.71 -13.24 -4.85
CA VAL A 144 -2.49 -13.74 -6.22
C VAL A 144 -1.20 -14.55 -6.31
N TRP A 145 -0.14 -14.10 -5.64
CA TRP A 145 1.11 -14.84 -5.51
C TRP A 145 0.89 -16.20 -4.81
N ALA A 146 0.11 -16.24 -3.73
CA ALA A 146 -0.23 -17.49 -3.04
C ALA A 146 -1.17 -18.39 -3.85
N GLY A 147 -2.10 -17.82 -4.63
CA GLY A 147 -2.99 -18.59 -5.52
C GLY A 147 -2.23 -19.20 -6.70
N ALA A 148 -1.30 -18.45 -7.30
CA ALA A 148 -0.37 -18.99 -8.29
C ALA A 148 0.54 -20.07 -7.71
N ALA A 149 0.85 -19.98 -6.41
CA ALA A 149 1.64 -20.97 -5.70
C ALA A 149 0.89 -22.25 -5.30
N ALA A 150 -0.42 -22.15 -5.07
CA ALA A 150 -1.28 -23.29 -4.75
C ALA A 150 -1.72 -24.09 -6.00
N LEU A 151 -1.44 -23.57 -7.21
CA LEU A 151 -1.77 -24.20 -8.49
C LEU A 151 -0.69 -25.18 -8.99
N VAL A 152 0.47 -25.27 -8.34
CA VAL A 152 1.49 -26.27 -8.64
C VAL A 152 1.44 -27.37 -7.58
N PRO A 153 1.01 -28.61 -7.92
CA PRO A 153 1.10 -29.72 -6.99
C PRO A 153 2.58 -29.98 -6.63
N GLU A 154 2.85 -30.25 -5.36
CA GLU A 154 4.20 -30.39 -4.78
C GLU A 154 5.02 -31.57 -5.36
N GLU A 155 4.38 -32.41 -6.17
CA GLU A 155 4.92 -33.66 -6.71
C GLU A 155 5.87 -33.47 -7.92
N GLU A 156 5.88 -32.30 -8.57
CA GLU A 156 6.59 -32.09 -9.85
C GLU A 156 7.68 -30.98 -9.84
N GLN A 157 8.40 -30.81 -8.72
CA GLN A 157 9.59 -29.95 -8.66
C GLN A 157 10.80 -30.68 -8.05
N PRO A 158 11.99 -30.66 -8.71
CA PRO A 158 13.16 -31.36 -8.22
C PRO A 158 13.67 -30.72 -6.93
N LYS A 159 13.73 -31.52 -5.85
CA LYS A 159 14.32 -31.13 -4.56
C LYS A 159 15.72 -30.55 -4.78
N ARG A 160 15.87 -29.22 -4.68
CA ARG A 160 17.17 -28.54 -4.79
C ARG A 160 18.08 -29.02 -3.67
N LYS A 161 18.92 -30.02 -3.97
CA LYS A 161 20.13 -30.28 -3.19
C LYS A 161 20.95 -29.01 -3.19
N ARG A 162 21.21 -28.47 -2.00
CA ARG A 162 22.09 -27.32 -1.78
C ARG A 162 23.52 -27.73 -2.17
N ALA A 163 23.86 -27.52 -3.44
CA ALA A 163 25.21 -27.75 -3.95
C ALA A 163 26.14 -26.67 -3.37
N ALA A 164 26.75 -26.98 -2.23
CA ALA A 164 27.85 -26.23 -1.65
C ALA A 164 29.16 -26.99 -1.93
N GLU A 165 29.61 -26.93 -3.18
CA GLU A 165 30.99 -27.30 -3.56
C GLU A 165 31.68 -26.07 -4.15
N PRO A 166 32.64 -25.44 -3.44
CA PRO A 166 33.57 -24.53 -4.07
C PRO A 166 34.64 -25.36 -4.80
N VAL A 167 34.62 -25.31 -6.14
CA VAL A 167 35.68 -25.89 -6.98
C VAL A 167 36.92 -25.01 -6.89
N ALA A 168 37.97 -25.59 -6.31
CA ALA A 168 39.41 -25.38 -6.47
C ALA A 168 39.97 -24.03 -7.02
N ALA A 169 40.90 -23.47 -6.24
CA ALA A 169 42.25 -23.12 -6.69
C ALA A 169 43.24 -23.42 -5.55
#